data_AF-A0A7K8Z1H0-F1
#
_entry.id   AF-A0A7K8Z1H0-F1
#
_cell.length_a   1.000
_cell.length_b   1.000
_cell.length_c   1.000
_cell.angle_alpha   90.00
_cell.angle_beta   90.00
_cell.angle_gamma   90.00
#
_symmetry.space_group_name_H-M   'P 1'
#
loop_
_entity.id
_entity.type
_entity.pdbx_description
1 polymer ?
#
loop_
_entity_poly.entity_id
_entity_poly.type
_entity_poly.pdbx_seq_one_letter_code
_entity_poly.pdbx_strand_id
1 'polypeptide(L)'
;QLSCLLRMVTLHGIPEDLDSYPKDLLLFLSPSDYAATGSCSQYFNTIGSANLDVLPRESPQRKGLLLEALACLKIPGTQISEEDAQTLGQLLCDLGGDYIRNSGGALLEHLSHCGAFLPDQEGAIRDVLSSGNTTFGPPAAWSAFTLRELSGLIPVFDHSILQQIPK
;
A
#
# COMPACT_ATOMS: atom_id res chain seq x y z
N GLN A 1 -1.84 -16.37 -16.65
CA GLN A 1 -0.65 -17.23 -16.74
C GLN A 1 -0.09 -17.58 -15.36
N LEU A 2 0.10 -16.61 -14.46
CA LEU A 2 0.61 -16.84 -13.08
C LEU A 2 -0.24 -17.85 -12.28
N SER A 3 -1.57 -17.73 -12.30
CA SER A 3 -2.46 -18.69 -11.63
C SER A 3 -2.31 -20.13 -12.14
N CYS A 4 -2.07 -20.32 -13.45
CA CYS A 4 -1.78 -21.64 -14.02
C CYS A 4 -0.42 -22.18 -13.57
N LEU A 5 0.60 -21.31 -13.53
CA LEU A 5 1.92 -21.68 -13.03
C LEU A 5 1.85 -22.12 -11.57
N LEU A 6 1.10 -21.39 -10.74
CA LEU A 6 0.91 -21.74 -9.33
C LEU A 6 0.32 -23.14 -9.21
N ARG A 7 -0.73 -23.45 -9.98
CA ARG A 7 -1.35 -24.78 -9.98
C ARG A 7 -0.38 -25.91 -10.36
N MET A 8 0.61 -25.63 -11.20
CA MET A 8 1.66 -26.61 -11.55
C MET A 8 2.65 -26.78 -10.41
N VAL A 9 3.07 -25.69 -9.77
CA VAL A 9 3.98 -25.69 -8.62
C VAL A 9 3.36 -26.42 -7.43
N THR A 10 2.06 -26.23 -7.19
CA THR A 10 1.35 -26.81 -6.04
C THR A 10 0.72 -28.18 -6.32
N LEU A 11 1.01 -28.79 -7.48
CA LEU A 11 0.41 -30.07 -7.90
C LEU A 11 0.64 -31.21 -6.88
N HIS A 12 1.77 -31.15 -6.17
CA HIS A 12 2.18 -32.15 -5.18
C HIS A 12 2.17 -31.63 -3.74
N GLY A 13 1.44 -30.54 -3.49
CA GLY A 13 1.40 -29.84 -2.20
C GLY A 13 2.01 -28.44 -2.28
N ILE A 14 1.79 -27.64 -1.23
CA ILE A 14 2.41 -26.31 -1.12
C ILE A 14 3.90 -26.48 -0.82
N PRO A 15 4.83 -25.88 -1.61
CA PRO A 15 6.24 -25.85 -1.26
C PRO A 15 6.51 -25.18 0.08
N GLU A 16 7.53 -25.63 0.81
CA GLU A 16 7.93 -25.01 2.08
C GLU A 16 8.84 -23.80 1.87
N ASP A 17 9.37 -23.60 0.66
CA ASP A 17 10.35 -22.57 0.31
C ASP A 17 9.78 -21.48 -0.62
N LEU A 18 8.52 -21.07 -0.39
CA LEU A 18 7.79 -20.10 -1.22
C LEU A 18 8.52 -18.75 -1.40
N ASP A 19 9.42 -18.38 -0.48
CA ASP A 19 10.25 -17.18 -0.58
C ASP A 19 11.26 -17.21 -1.75
N SER A 20 11.55 -18.40 -2.28
CA SER A 20 12.41 -18.55 -3.48
C SER A 20 11.66 -18.31 -4.79
N TYR A 21 10.32 -18.19 -4.75
CA TYR A 21 9.48 -18.04 -5.92
C TYR A 21 9.25 -16.54 -6.25
N PRO A 22 8.87 -16.22 -7.49
CA PRO A 22 8.48 -14.85 -7.84
C PRO A 22 7.35 -14.35 -6.94
N LYS A 23 7.50 -13.16 -6.35
CA LYS A 23 6.52 -12.58 -5.40
C LYS A 23 5.10 -12.50 -5.98
N ASP A 24 5.00 -12.18 -7.28
CA ASP A 24 3.72 -12.08 -7.99
C ASP A 24 2.96 -13.41 -8.07
N LEU A 25 3.66 -14.55 -7.90
CA LEU A 25 3.02 -15.86 -7.81
C LEU A 25 2.27 -16.01 -6.49
N LEU A 26 2.80 -15.44 -5.40
CA LEU A 26 2.22 -15.53 -4.06
C LEU A 26 0.91 -14.76 -3.95
N LEU A 27 0.65 -13.79 -4.85
CA LEU A 27 -0.63 -13.09 -4.95
C LEU A 27 -1.83 -14.03 -5.16
N PHE A 28 -1.58 -15.27 -5.59
CA PHE A 28 -2.60 -16.30 -5.85
C PHE A 28 -2.70 -17.35 -4.73
N LEU A 29 -1.96 -17.17 -3.63
CA LEU A 29 -2.02 -17.99 -2.42
C LEU A 29 -2.75 -17.25 -1.30
N SER A 30 -3.06 -18.00 -0.25
CA SER A 30 -3.55 -17.46 1.03
C SER A 30 -2.42 -17.46 2.07
N PRO A 31 -2.51 -16.64 3.14
CA PRO A 31 -1.58 -16.69 4.26
C PRO A 31 -1.47 -18.08 4.90
N SER A 32 -2.54 -18.87 4.89
CA SER A 32 -2.52 -20.25 5.40
C SER A 32 -1.71 -21.20 4.52
N ASP A 33 -1.66 -20.98 3.21
CA ASP A 33 -0.79 -21.77 2.33
C ASP A 33 0.68 -21.47 2.63
N TYR A 34 1.00 -20.22 2.97
CA TYR A 34 2.36 -19.77 3.31
C TYR A 34 2.83 -20.21 4.72
N ALA A 35 1.95 -20.79 5.54
CA ALA A 35 2.24 -21.09 6.95
C ALA A 35 3.41 -22.07 7.17
N ALA A 36 3.75 -22.90 6.18
CA ALA A 36 4.92 -23.77 6.23
C ALA A 36 6.24 -23.05 5.88
N THR A 37 6.16 -21.95 5.12
CA THR A 37 7.32 -21.12 4.74
C THR A 37 7.64 -20.07 5.80
N GLY A 38 6.62 -19.42 6.35
CA GLY A 38 6.84 -18.35 7.30
C GLY A 38 5.58 -17.80 7.94
N SER A 39 5.76 -16.66 8.61
CA SER A 39 4.69 -15.97 9.31
C SER A 39 3.79 -15.18 8.34
N CYS A 40 2.59 -14.88 8.82
CA CYS A 40 1.65 -14.03 8.07
C CYS A 40 2.20 -12.61 7.80
N SER A 41 2.99 -12.03 8.72
CA SER A 41 3.64 -10.73 8.49
C SER A 41 4.69 -10.83 7.37
N GLN A 42 5.49 -11.91 7.34
CA GLN A 42 6.45 -12.15 6.24
C GLN A 42 5.72 -12.33 4.90
N TYR A 43 4.61 -13.06 4.88
CA TYR A 43 3.76 -13.18 3.69
C TYR A 43 3.34 -11.81 3.17
N PHE A 44 2.74 -10.97 4.01
CA PHE A 44 2.25 -9.67 3.56
C PHE A 44 3.35 -8.66 3.25
N ASN A 45 4.51 -8.73 3.89
CA ASN A 45 5.68 -7.96 3.47
C ASN A 45 6.11 -8.32 2.03
N THR A 46 6.05 -9.61 1.69
CA THR A 46 6.33 -10.08 0.32
C THR A 46 5.25 -9.62 -0.67
N ILE A 47 3.98 -9.71 -0.29
CA ILE A 47 2.84 -9.24 -1.11
C ILE A 47 2.89 -7.74 -1.33
N GLY A 48 3.18 -6.94 -0.30
CA GLY A 48 3.31 -5.49 -0.37
C GLY A 48 4.45 -5.03 -1.29
N SER A 49 5.45 -5.89 -1.51
CA SER A 49 6.54 -5.66 -2.45
C SER A 49 6.31 -6.23 -3.86
N ALA A 50 5.20 -6.92 -4.09
CA ALA A 50 4.87 -7.54 -5.38
C ALA A 50 4.25 -6.51 -6.34
N ASN A 51 4.17 -6.85 -7.62
CA ASN A 51 3.47 -6.04 -8.60
C ASN A 51 1.95 -6.31 -8.50
N LEU A 52 1.21 -5.46 -7.79
CA LEU A 52 -0.24 -5.64 -7.62
C LEU A 52 -1.04 -5.40 -8.90
N ASP A 53 -0.47 -4.79 -9.95
CA ASP A 53 -1.18 -4.52 -11.21
C ASP A 53 -1.49 -5.78 -12.01
N VAL A 54 -0.90 -6.93 -11.65
CA VAL A 54 -1.31 -8.24 -12.19
C VAL A 54 -2.72 -8.63 -11.74
N LEU A 55 -3.22 -8.02 -10.66
CA LEU A 55 -4.59 -8.15 -10.18
C LEU A 55 -5.34 -6.84 -10.40
N PRO A 56 -6.48 -6.84 -11.14
CA PRO A 56 -7.33 -5.67 -11.23
C PRO A 56 -7.74 -5.19 -9.83
N ARG A 57 -7.72 -3.87 -9.62
CA ARG A 57 -8.04 -3.24 -8.33
C ARG A 57 -9.39 -3.68 -7.76
N GLU A 58 -10.38 -3.84 -8.63
CA GLU A 58 -11.73 -4.27 -8.27
C GLU A 58 -11.87 -5.79 -8.07
N SER A 59 -10.83 -6.57 -8.34
CA SER A 59 -10.90 -8.02 -8.26
C SER A 59 -11.13 -8.49 -6.81
N PRO A 60 -11.96 -9.54 -6.61
CA PRO A 60 -12.15 -10.11 -5.29
C PRO A 60 -10.85 -10.56 -4.63
N GLN A 61 -9.89 -11.05 -5.43
CA GLN A 61 -8.56 -11.47 -4.99
C GLN A 61 -7.80 -10.32 -4.30
N ARG A 62 -7.67 -9.18 -4.99
CA ARG A 62 -6.90 -8.02 -4.47
C ARG A 62 -7.56 -7.39 -3.25
N LYS A 63 -8.90 -7.30 -3.25
CA LYS A 63 -9.67 -6.88 -2.07
C LYS A 63 -9.49 -7.84 -0.89
N GLY A 64 -9.49 -9.15 -1.16
CA GLY A 64 -9.24 -10.19 -0.17
C GLY A 64 -7.86 -10.05 0.46
N LEU A 65 -6.81 -9.88 -0.34
CA LEU A 65 -5.44 -9.68 0.15
C LEU A 65 -5.34 -8.48 1.10
N LEU A 66 -5.95 -7.34 0.76
CA LEU A 66 -5.97 -6.19 1.66
C LEU A 66 -6.66 -6.50 3.00
N LEU A 67 -7.84 -7.12 2.97
CA LEU A 67 -8.57 -7.45 4.20
C LEU A 67 -7.82 -8.45 5.07
N GLU A 68 -7.20 -9.46 4.47
CA GLU A 68 -6.38 -10.44 5.17
C GLU A 68 -5.11 -9.81 5.74
N ALA A 69 -4.48 -8.85 5.03
CA ALA A 69 -3.32 -8.12 5.52
C ALA A 69 -3.66 -7.28 6.76
N LEU A 70 -4.77 -6.55 6.72
CA LEU A 70 -5.25 -5.76 7.85
C LEU A 70 -5.56 -6.64 9.07
N ALA A 71 -6.16 -7.81 8.85
CA ALA A 71 -6.42 -8.79 9.91
C ALA A 71 -5.13 -9.40 10.47
N CYS A 72 -4.17 -9.72 9.61
CA CYS A 72 -2.87 -10.27 9.95
C CYS A 72 -2.07 -9.37 10.88
N LEU A 73 -2.01 -8.08 10.53
CA LEU A 73 -1.29 -7.04 11.27
C LEU A 73 -2.08 -6.54 12.49
N LYS A 74 -3.34 -6.99 12.66
CA LYS A 74 -4.23 -6.60 13.76
C LYS A 74 -4.42 -5.09 13.85
N ILE A 75 -4.61 -4.45 12.69
CA ILE A 75 -4.77 -3.00 12.59
C ILE A 75 -5.96 -2.53 13.44
N PRO A 76 -5.76 -1.62 14.40
CA PRO A 76 -6.83 -1.09 15.24
C PRO A 76 -7.67 -0.07 14.46
N GLY A 77 -8.83 -0.50 13.97
CA GLY A 77 -9.73 0.37 13.21
C GLY A 77 -9.13 0.77 11.86
N THR A 78 -8.81 2.05 11.71
CA THR A 78 -8.31 2.64 10.46
C THR A 78 -6.96 3.35 10.60
N GLN A 79 -6.29 3.17 11.75
CA GLN A 79 -4.99 3.80 12.00
C GLN A 79 -3.86 2.81 11.67
N ILE A 80 -3.06 3.15 10.67
CA ILE A 80 -1.90 2.38 10.19
C ILE A 80 -0.63 3.02 10.75
N SER A 81 0.22 2.23 11.39
CA SER A 81 1.54 2.68 11.84
C SER A 81 2.54 2.71 10.67
N GLU A 82 3.69 3.36 10.85
CA GLU A 82 4.75 3.37 9.83
C GLU A 82 5.31 1.96 9.57
N GLU A 83 5.43 1.13 10.61
CA GLU A 83 5.85 -0.27 10.50
C GLU A 83 4.85 -1.12 9.71
N ASP A 84 3.55 -0.94 9.99
CA ASP A 84 2.49 -1.61 9.23
C ASP A 84 2.43 -1.13 7.78
N ALA A 85 2.63 0.18 7.56
CA ALA A 85 2.68 0.77 6.23
C ALA A 85 3.80 0.15 5.39
N GLN A 86 4.99 -0.03 5.98
CA GLN A 86 6.11 -0.70 5.33
C GLN A 86 5.76 -2.14 4.95
N THR A 87 5.07 -2.87 5.84
CA THR A 87 4.64 -4.25 5.56
C THR A 87 3.56 -4.32 4.47
N LEU A 88 2.61 -3.38 4.47
CA LEU A 88 1.52 -3.35 3.49
C LEU A 88 2.00 -2.94 2.10
N GLY A 89 3.01 -2.07 1.99
CA GLY A 89 3.60 -1.66 0.72
C GLY A 89 2.55 -1.21 -0.30
N GLN A 90 2.54 -1.82 -1.49
CA GLN A 90 1.59 -1.47 -2.55
C GLN A 90 0.11 -1.68 -2.18
N LEU A 91 -0.22 -2.51 -1.17
CA LEU A 91 -1.61 -2.65 -0.72
C LEU A 91 -2.17 -1.34 -0.13
N LEU A 92 -1.30 -0.43 0.31
CA LEU A 92 -1.70 0.91 0.78
C LEU A 92 -2.42 1.71 -0.32
N CYS A 93 -2.11 1.45 -1.60
CA CYS A 93 -2.78 2.10 -2.72
C CYS A 93 -4.26 1.75 -2.81
N ASP A 94 -4.71 0.68 -2.15
CA ASP A 94 -6.09 0.23 -2.14
C ASP A 94 -6.87 0.62 -0.87
N LEU A 95 -6.22 1.27 0.09
CA LEU A 95 -6.87 1.75 1.31
C LEU A 95 -7.89 2.86 1.00
N GLY A 96 -9.06 2.80 1.63
CA GLY A 96 -10.06 3.87 1.54
C GLY A 96 -9.60 5.17 2.19
N GLY A 97 -10.24 6.29 1.84
CA GLY A 97 -9.86 7.62 2.34
C GLY A 97 -9.83 7.76 3.87
N ASP A 98 -10.63 6.98 4.61
CA ASP A 98 -10.63 7.02 6.09
C ASP A 98 -9.32 6.53 6.70
N TYR A 99 -8.69 5.50 6.12
CA TYR A 99 -7.37 5.05 6.57
C TYR A 99 -6.31 6.12 6.35
N ILE A 100 -6.36 6.81 5.20
CA ILE A 100 -5.44 7.89 4.86
C ILE A 100 -5.59 9.04 5.86
N ARG A 101 -6.82 9.51 6.12
CA ARG A 101 -7.08 10.58 7.08
C ARG A 101 -6.61 10.23 8.50
N ASN A 102 -6.95 9.03 8.97
CA ASN A 102 -6.70 8.64 10.37
C ASN A 102 -5.24 8.24 10.62
N SER A 103 -4.50 7.83 9.59
CA SER A 103 -3.06 7.55 9.68
C SER A 103 -2.19 8.79 9.47
N GLY A 104 -2.76 9.88 8.94
CA GLY A 104 -2.08 11.15 8.74
C GLY A 104 -0.86 11.04 7.84
N GLY A 105 0.23 11.70 8.23
CA GLY A 105 1.46 11.77 7.44
C GLY A 105 2.18 10.43 7.21
N ALA A 106 1.89 9.39 8.01
CA ALA A 106 2.59 8.11 7.97
C ALA A 106 2.49 7.38 6.61
N LEU A 107 1.44 7.66 5.84
CA LEU A 107 1.20 6.99 4.57
C LEU A 107 1.68 7.80 3.36
N LEU A 108 1.99 9.09 3.49
CA LEU A 108 2.20 9.98 2.34
C LEU A 108 3.36 9.54 1.44
N GLU A 109 4.47 9.09 2.03
CA GLU A 109 5.62 8.59 1.26
C GLU A 109 5.26 7.31 0.50
N HIS A 110 4.58 6.36 1.13
CA HIS A 110 4.17 5.14 0.44
C HIS A 110 3.11 5.43 -0.64
N LEU A 111 2.17 6.34 -0.36
CA LEU A 111 1.16 6.75 -1.32
C LEU A 111 1.78 7.46 -2.53
N SER A 112 2.91 8.16 -2.38
CA SER A 112 3.59 8.79 -3.52
C SER A 112 4.10 7.78 -4.57
N HIS A 113 4.13 6.49 -4.23
CA HIS A 113 4.48 5.41 -5.15
C HIS A 113 3.25 4.76 -5.82
N CYS A 114 2.03 5.19 -5.49
CA CYS A 114 0.80 4.69 -6.12
C CYS A 114 0.58 5.31 -7.49
N GLY A 115 0.08 4.52 -8.44
CA GLY A 115 -0.14 4.97 -9.83
C GLY A 115 -1.40 5.83 -10.04
N ALA A 116 -2.45 5.62 -9.24
CA ALA A 116 -3.70 6.36 -9.35
C ALA A 116 -4.51 6.30 -8.05
N PHE A 117 -5.34 7.32 -7.83
CA PHE A 117 -6.19 7.45 -6.66
C PHE A 117 -7.67 7.49 -7.04
N LEU A 118 -8.51 7.02 -6.13
CA LEU A 118 -9.95 7.23 -6.18
C LEU A 118 -10.30 8.62 -5.64
N PRO A 119 -11.45 9.20 -6.01
CA PRO A 119 -11.82 10.55 -5.54
C PRO A 119 -11.85 10.71 -4.02
N ASP A 120 -12.20 9.66 -3.27
CA ASP A 120 -12.21 9.67 -1.81
C ASP A 120 -10.79 9.70 -1.22
N GLN A 121 -9.86 8.97 -1.83
CA GLN A 121 -8.44 8.97 -1.49
C GLN A 121 -7.80 10.32 -1.80
N GLU A 122 -8.11 10.92 -2.96
CA GLU A 122 -7.60 12.24 -3.32
C GLU A 122 -8.00 13.30 -2.29
N GLY A 123 -9.29 13.30 -1.89
CA GLY A 123 -9.78 14.19 -0.83
C GLY A 123 -9.03 13.98 0.48
N ALA A 124 -8.87 12.72 0.91
CA ALA A 124 -8.14 12.37 2.12
C ALA A 124 -6.66 12.81 2.08
N ILE A 125 -5.98 12.63 0.95
CA ILE A 125 -4.60 13.07 0.76
C ILE A 125 -4.50 14.59 0.87
N ARG A 126 -5.42 15.34 0.24
CA ARG A 126 -5.46 16.82 0.34
C ARG A 126 -5.68 17.27 1.78
N ASP A 127 -6.58 16.62 2.52
CA ASP A 127 -6.85 16.92 3.93
C ASP A 127 -5.58 16.73 4.77
N VAL A 128 -4.89 15.60 4.60
CA VAL A 128 -3.65 15.28 5.34
C VAL A 128 -2.55 16.28 5.01
N LEU A 129 -2.29 16.56 3.73
CA LEU A 129 -1.26 17.52 3.30
C LEU A 129 -1.54 18.92 3.83
N SER A 130 -2.80 19.37 3.75
CA SER A 130 -3.21 20.70 4.19
C SER A 130 -3.17 20.88 5.70
N SER A 131 -3.33 19.79 6.47
CA SER A 131 -3.23 19.85 7.94
C SER A 131 -1.85 20.31 8.42
N GLY A 132 -0.80 20.07 7.62
CA GLY A 132 0.60 20.31 7.99
C GLY A 132 1.11 19.45 9.16
N ASN A 133 0.27 18.58 9.74
CA ASN A 133 0.63 17.70 10.84
C ASN A 133 1.26 16.40 10.31
N THR A 134 2.35 16.57 9.57
CA THR A 134 3.11 15.49 8.94
C THR A 134 4.60 15.75 9.16
N THR A 135 5.44 14.73 8.93
CA THR A 135 6.90 14.88 8.94
C THR A 135 7.40 15.89 7.89
N PHE A 136 6.61 16.17 6.86
CA PHE A 136 6.90 17.16 5.82
C PHE A 136 6.50 18.59 6.20
N GLY A 137 5.72 18.76 7.27
CA GLY A 137 5.16 20.06 7.66
C GLY A 137 4.10 20.61 6.69
N PRO A 138 3.66 21.87 6.87
CA PRO A 138 2.68 22.50 6.01
C PRO A 138 3.27 22.82 4.61
N PRO A 139 2.44 22.92 3.56
CA PRO A 139 2.89 23.22 2.20
C PRO A 139 3.82 24.44 2.06
N ALA A 140 3.61 25.46 2.89
CA ALA A 140 4.45 26.66 2.93
C ALA A 140 5.90 26.44 3.41
N ALA A 141 6.20 25.30 4.03
CA ALA A 141 7.53 24.91 4.47
C ALA A 141 8.21 23.90 3.54
N TRP A 142 7.53 23.47 2.47
CA TRP A 142 8.05 22.43 1.59
C TRP A 142 9.26 22.92 0.79
N SER A 143 10.27 22.06 0.73
CA SER A 143 11.46 22.26 -0.08
C SER A 143 11.36 21.52 -1.41
N ALA A 144 12.29 21.79 -2.33
CA ALA A 144 12.44 20.98 -3.53
C ALA A 144 12.69 19.49 -3.24
N PHE A 145 13.28 19.17 -2.08
CA PHE A 145 13.43 17.79 -1.61
C PHE A 145 12.06 17.20 -1.26
N THR A 146 11.25 17.90 -0.46
CA THR A 146 9.89 17.48 -0.10
C THR A 146 9.02 17.21 -1.34
N LEU A 147 9.09 18.09 -2.34
CA LEU A 147 8.35 17.91 -3.60
C LEU A 147 8.81 16.70 -4.41
N ARG A 148 10.06 16.27 -4.27
CA ARG A 148 10.58 15.07 -4.91
C ARG A 148 10.03 13.81 -4.23
N GLU A 149 10.07 13.79 -2.90
CA GLU A 149 9.52 12.67 -2.10
C GLU A 149 8.01 12.50 -2.33
N LEU A 150 7.28 13.61 -2.46
CA LEU A 150 5.84 13.62 -2.72
C LEU A 150 5.47 13.66 -4.20
N SER A 151 6.40 13.38 -5.11
CA SER A 151 6.22 13.63 -6.55
C SER A 151 5.01 12.91 -7.16
N GLY A 152 4.71 11.67 -6.74
CA GLY A 152 3.52 10.95 -7.20
C GLY A 152 2.19 11.50 -6.67
N LEU A 153 2.22 12.39 -5.67
CA LEU A 153 1.02 13.07 -5.15
C LEU A 153 0.75 14.41 -5.84
N ILE A 154 1.69 14.92 -6.65
CA ILE A 154 1.52 16.21 -7.35
C ILE A 154 0.21 16.28 -8.15
N PRO A 155 -0.23 15.23 -8.89
CA PRO A 155 -1.51 15.27 -9.60
C PRO A 155 -2.73 15.48 -8.68
N VAL A 156 -2.60 15.16 -7.39
CA VAL A 156 -3.64 15.32 -6.38
C VAL A 156 -3.67 16.74 -5.83
N PHE A 157 -2.60 17.52 -5.93
CA PHE A 157 -2.53 18.86 -5.36
C PHE A 157 -3.55 19.80 -6.02
N ASP A 158 -4.40 20.42 -5.21
CA ASP A 158 -5.33 21.43 -5.69
C ASP A 158 -4.71 22.84 -5.64
N HIS A 159 -5.47 23.83 -6.08
CA HIS A 159 -5.02 25.21 -6.11
C HIS A 159 -4.60 25.75 -4.73
N SER A 160 -5.24 25.28 -3.66
CA SER A 160 -4.98 25.76 -2.29
C SER A 160 -3.63 25.30 -1.76
N ILE A 161 -3.23 24.06 -2.10
CA ILE A 161 -1.90 23.52 -1.78
C ILE A 161 -0.84 24.21 -2.66
N LEU A 162 -1.07 24.26 -3.97
CA LEU A 162 -0.09 24.79 -4.93
C LEU A 162 0.29 26.26 -4.67
N GLN A 163 -0.66 27.08 -4.23
CA GLN A 163 -0.40 28.49 -3.90
C GLN A 163 0.48 28.69 -2.67
N GLN A 164 0.54 27.71 -1.77
CA GLN A 164 1.33 27.80 -0.54
C GLN A 164 2.79 27.40 -0.76
N ILE A 165 3.07 26.59 -1.78
CA ILE A 165 4.41 26.09 -2.06
C ILE A 165 5.35 27.27 -2.38
N PRO A 166 6.50 27.41 -1.70
CA PRO A 166 7.49 28.45 -2.00
C PRO A 166 7.95 28.41 -3.46
N LYS A 167 8.15 29.59 -4.04
CA LYS A 167 8.64 29.77 -5.42
C LYS A 167 10.14 29.51 -5.55
#